data_AF-A0A844G9V3-F1
#
_entry.id   AF-A0A844G9V3-F1
#
_cell.length_a   1.000
_cell.length_b   1.000
_cell.length_c   1.000
_cell.angle_alpha   90.00
_cell.angle_beta   90.00
_cell.angle_gamma   90.00
#
_symmetry.space_group_name_H-M   'P 1'
#
loop_
_entity.id
_entity.type
_entity.pdbx_description
1 polymer ?
#
loop_
_entity_poly.entity_id
_entity_poly.type
_entity_poly.pdbx_seq_one_letter_code
_entity_poly.pdbx_strand_id
1 'polypeptide(L)'
;MPSAELKGCHHSKLCSAEYTQSNDYREFWSRLNHGDFFSGQFQRVGNGGRTVWLEATYNPVIGKDGKPYRVIKFASDVTAQMQRFQAEQHTAQTAYQISMETENLSASGQEVILQAISKMRFLEEHVTTSSNQVQSTGR
;
A
#
# COMPACT_ATOMS: atom_id res chain seq x y z
N MET A 1 -4.70 9.72 24.15
CA MET A 1 -4.43 9.55 25.58
C MET A 1 -4.49 10.92 26.22
N PRO A 2 -5.15 11.09 27.38
CA PRO A 2 -5.13 12.34 28.12
C PRO A 2 -3.70 12.81 28.42
N SER A 3 -3.45 14.13 28.42
CA SER A 3 -2.12 14.70 28.72
C SER A 3 -1.57 14.25 30.08
N ALA A 4 -2.45 14.07 31.08
CA ALA A 4 -2.06 13.61 32.41
C ALA A 4 -1.38 12.22 32.41
N GLU A 5 -1.78 11.32 31.50
CA GLU A 5 -1.23 9.96 31.41
C GLU A 5 0.11 9.88 30.68
N LEU A 6 0.51 10.97 30.02
CA LEU A 6 1.76 11.08 29.26
C LEU A 6 2.84 11.86 30.00
N LYS A 7 2.48 12.66 31.02
CA LYS A 7 3.46 13.36 31.85
C LYS A 7 4.36 12.35 32.57
N GLY A 8 5.67 12.56 32.50
CA GLY A 8 6.69 11.68 33.09
C GLY A 8 6.91 10.36 32.36
N CYS A 9 6.10 10.03 31.34
CA CYS A 9 6.33 8.83 30.53
C CYS A 9 7.41 9.10 29.47
N HIS A 10 8.23 8.09 29.20
CA HIS A 10 9.18 8.14 28.10
C HIS A 10 8.44 8.15 26.74
N HIS A 11 9.03 8.82 25.75
CA HIS A 11 8.47 8.95 24.40
C HIS A 11 8.17 7.61 23.72
N SER A 12 8.91 6.55 24.08
CA SER A 12 8.69 5.18 23.60
C SER A 12 7.27 4.66 23.85
N LYS A 13 6.56 5.15 24.87
CA LYS A 13 5.15 4.78 25.15
C LYS A 13 4.21 5.12 23.98
N LEU A 14 4.59 6.07 23.13
CA LEU A 14 3.83 6.50 21.96
C LEU A 14 4.29 5.78 20.67
N CYS A 15 5.23 4.85 20.77
CA CYS A 15 5.86 4.20 19.62
C CYS A 15 5.49 2.71 19.58
N SER A 16 5.60 2.08 18.40
CA SER A 16 5.49 0.62 18.32
C SER A 16 6.69 -0.03 18.99
N ALA A 17 6.50 -1.23 19.55
CA ALA A 17 7.57 -1.99 20.19
C ALA A 17 8.71 -2.28 19.21
N GLU A 18 8.37 -2.61 17.96
CA GLU A 18 9.33 -2.82 16.87
C GLU A 18 10.20 -1.58 16.63
N TYR A 19 9.59 -0.40 16.50
CA TYR A 19 10.34 0.83 16.29
C TYR A 19 11.25 1.14 17.48
N THR A 20 10.77 0.98 18.72
CA THR A 20 11.60 1.27 19.91
C THR A 20 12.82 0.37 20.06
N GLN A 21 12.79 -0.83 19.46
CA GLN A 21 13.90 -1.79 19.47
C GLN A 21 14.86 -1.59 18.29
N SER A 22 14.47 -0.78 17.30
CA SER A 22 15.25 -0.59 16.07
C SER A 22 16.47 0.30 16.27
N ASN A 23 17.38 0.27 15.29
CA ASN A 23 18.50 1.19 15.25
C ASN A 23 18.03 2.63 15.03
N ASP A 24 17.02 2.83 14.21
CA ASP A 24 16.48 4.15 13.87
C ASP A 24 16.01 4.92 15.11
N TYR A 25 15.40 4.24 16.08
CA TYR A 25 14.99 4.89 17.32
C TYR A 25 16.18 5.33 18.19
N ARG A 26 17.24 4.51 18.23
CA ARG A 26 18.49 4.87 18.93
C ARG A 26 19.19 6.03 18.23
N GLU A 27 19.27 5.98 16.92
CA GLU A 27 19.89 7.02 16.11
C GLU A 27 19.11 8.35 16.20
N PHE A 28 17.78 8.30 16.16
CA PHE A 28 16.91 9.45 16.36
C PHE A 28 17.25 10.20 17.66
N TRP A 29 17.35 9.48 18.78
CA TRP A 29 17.72 10.09 20.07
C TRP A 29 19.18 10.53 20.13
N SER A 30 20.10 9.75 19.54
CA SER A 30 21.50 10.15 19.42
C SER A 30 21.62 11.50 18.71
N ARG A 31 20.98 11.64 17.55
CA ARG A 31 21.01 12.86 16.74
C ARG A 31 20.37 14.06 17.44
N LEU A 32 19.22 13.87 18.09
CA LEU A 32 18.62 14.92 18.94
C LEU A 32 19.58 15.39 20.06
N ASN A 33 20.32 14.46 20.68
CA ASN A 33 21.32 14.78 21.69
C ASN A 33 22.56 15.48 21.14
N HIS A 34 22.79 15.43 19.83
CA HIS A 34 23.82 16.23 19.14
C HIS A 34 23.28 17.57 18.62
N GLY A 35 21.99 17.85 18.79
CA GLY A 35 21.37 19.11 18.39
C GLY A 35 20.65 19.08 17.04
N ASP A 36 20.62 17.93 16.36
CA ASP A 36 19.88 17.79 15.11
C ASP A 36 18.37 17.89 15.35
N PHE A 37 17.66 18.63 14.51
CA PHE A 37 16.20 18.59 14.48
C PHE A 37 15.69 17.53 13.51
N PHE A 38 14.46 17.07 13.74
CA PHE A 38 13.75 16.18 12.81
C PHE A 38 12.40 16.75 12.45
N SER A 39 12.01 16.64 11.18
CA SER A 39 10.66 16.96 10.71
C SER A 39 10.16 15.88 9.77
N GLY A 40 8.88 15.55 9.83
CA GLY A 40 8.28 14.53 8.97
C GLY A 40 6.99 13.96 9.52
N GLN A 41 6.52 12.88 8.89
CA GLN A 41 5.35 12.13 9.31
C GLN A 41 5.76 10.85 10.03
N PHE A 42 5.19 10.64 11.21
CA PHE A 42 5.58 9.55 12.10
C PHE A 42 4.35 8.78 12.57
N GLN A 43 4.39 7.46 12.38
CA GLN A 43 3.40 6.55 12.95
C GLN A 43 3.64 6.42 14.46
N ARG A 44 2.56 6.52 15.23
CA ARG A 44 2.54 6.44 16.70
C ARG A 44 1.36 5.61 17.18
N VAL A 45 1.44 5.19 18.43
CA VAL A 45 0.40 4.42 19.12
C VAL A 45 -0.43 5.38 19.98
N GLY A 46 -1.71 5.48 19.65
CA GLY A 46 -2.70 6.29 20.35
C GLY A 46 -3.43 5.51 21.45
N ASN A 47 -4.50 6.11 21.98
CA ASN A 47 -5.31 5.46 23.00
C ASN A 47 -5.92 4.15 22.47
N GLY A 48 -5.98 3.11 23.30
CA GLY A 48 -6.51 1.80 22.92
C GLY A 48 -5.69 1.09 21.84
N GLY A 49 -4.41 1.45 21.66
CA GLY A 49 -3.52 0.79 20.68
C GLY A 49 -3.71 1.24 19.23
N ARG A 50 -4.58 2.22 18.97
CA ARG A 50 -4.85 2.67 17.60
C ARG A 50 -3.63 3.29 16.95
N THR A 51 -3.43 3.04 15.66
CA THR A 51 -2.43 3.77 14.86
C THR A 51 -2.83 5.23 14.70
N VAL A 52 -1.89 6.14 14.94
CA VAL A 52 -2.02 7.59 14.71
C VAL A 52 -0.85 8.04 13.85
N TRP A 53 -1.13 8.84 12.83
CA TRP A 53 -0.11 9.51 12.03
C TRP A 53 0.05 10.95 12.49
N LEU A 54 1.27 11.31 12.86
CA LEU A 54 1.60 12.65 13.29
C LEU A 54 2.58 13.29 12.31
N GLU A 55 2.19 14.41 11.72
CA GLU A 55 3.16 15.34 11.14
C GLU A 55 3.79 16.12 12.28
N ALA A 56 5.10 15.98 12.47
CA ALA A 56 5.76 16.50 13.65
C ALA A 56 7.14 17.06 13.36
N THR A 57 7.54 18.02 14.20
CA THR A 57 8.91 18.51 14.28
C THR A 57 9.44 18.36 15.71
N TYR A 58 10.65 17.82 15.84
CA TYR A 58 11.38 17.64 17.09
C TYR A 58 12.58 18.59 17.09
N ASN A 59 12.56 19.56 18.00
CA ASN A 59 13.54 20.64 18.07
C ASN A 59 14.33 20.56 19.39
N PRO A 60 15.62 20.22 19.37
CA PRO A 60 16.48 20.33 20.53
C PRO A 60 16.60 21.79 21.00
N VAL A 61 16.56 21.99 22.31
CA VAL A 61 16.81 23.27 22.97
C VAL A 61 18.23 23.26 23.48
N ILE A 62 19.05 24.17 22.95
CA ILE A 62 20.48 24.25 23.24
C ILE A 62 20.71 25.16 24.46
N GLY A 63 21.49 24.67 25.41
CA GLY A 63 21.88 25.38 26.62
C GLY A 63 23.01 26.39 26.39
N LYS A 64 23.34 27.15 27.42
CA LYS A 64 24.45 28.13 27.39
C LYS A 64 25.83 27.49 27.21
N ASP A 65 25.95 26.22 27.55
CA ASP A 65 27.15 25.39 27.38
C ASP A 65 27.25 24.79 25.96
N GLY A 66 26.32 25.13 25.06
CA GLY A 66 26.27 24.61 23.69
C GLY A 66 25.68 23.21 23.59
N LYS A 67 25.16 22.63 24.68
CA LYS A 67 24.63 21.25 24.69
C LYS A 67 23.10 21.22 24.71
N PRO A 68 22.45 20.30 23.99
CA PRO A 68 21.02 20.08 24.14
C PRO A 68 20.65 19.66 25.56
N TYR A 69 19.58 20.25 26.11
CA TYR A 69 19.08 19.87 27.44
C TYR A 69 17.58 19.53 27.47
N ARG A 70 16.85 19.87 26.41
CA ARG A 70 15.42 19.52 26.22
C ARG A 70 15.13 19.31 24.73
N VAL A 71 14.02 18.64 24.44
CA VAL A 71 13.45 18.56 23.09
C VAL A 71 12.02 19.07 23.15
N ILE A 72 11.69 20.01 22.27
CA ILE A 72 10.31 20.48 22.08
C ILE A 72 9.77 19.82 20.82
N LYS A 73 8.62 19.14 20.96
CA LYS A 73 7.93 18.52 19.84
C LYS A 73 6.66 19.29 19.51
N PHE A 74 6.52 19.69 18.26
CA PHE A 74 5.25 20.15 17.68
C PHE A 74 4.68 19.03 16.83
N ALA A 75 3.38 18.76 16.93
CA ALA A 75 2.76 17.69 16.16
C ALA A 75 1.29 17.98 15.85
N SER A 76 0.90 17.67 14.62
CA SER A 76 -0.47 17.69 14.13
C SER A 76 -0.92 16.27 13.82
N ASP A 77 -2.14 15.91 14.22
CA ASP A 77 -2.74 14.62 13.85
C ASP A 77 -3.19 14.68 12.38
N VAL A 78 -2.55 13.89 11.53
CA VAL A 78 -2.83 13.77 10.10
C VAL A 78 -3.41 12.38 9.76
N THR A 79 -3.87 11.63 10.76
CA THR A 79 -4.38 10.26 10.59
C THR A 79 -5.48 10.18 9.54
N ALA A 80 -6.46 11.07 9.60
CA ALA A 80 -7.57 11.08 8.65
C ALA A 80 -7.11 11.38 7.21
N GLN A 81 -6.11 12.25 7.05
CA GLN A 81 -5.54 12.55 5.73
C GLN A 81 -4.77 11.35 5.17
N MET A 82 -3.95 10.71 6.00
CA MET A 82 -3.20 9.51 5.60
C MET A 82 -4.14 8.36 5.22
N GLN A 83 -5.21 8.14 5.98
CA GLN A 83 -6.21 7.11 5.67
C GLN A 83 -6.93 7.37 4.35
N ARG A 84 -7.31 8.63 4.06
CA ARG A 84 -7.91 9.00 2.77
C ARG A 84 -6.95 8.74 1.62
N PHE A 85 -5.70 9.18 1.75
CA PHE A 85 -4.67 8.96 0.74
C PHE A 85 -4.45 7.47 0.45
N GLN A 86 -4.35 6.64 1.50
CA GLN A 86 -4.20 5.19 1.35
C GLN A 86 -5.41 4.53 0.68
N ALA A 87 -6.63 4.96 1.03
CA ALA A 87 -7.85 4.46 0.41
C ALA A 87 -7.91 4.83 -1.08
N GLU A 88 -7.60 6.08 -1.44
CA GLU A 88 -7.55 6.54 -2.83
C GLU A 88 -6.51 5.76 -3.65
N GLN A 89 -5.31 5.56 -3.11
CA GLN A 89 -4.28 4.75 -3.77
C GLN A 89 -4.73 3.31 -3.99
N HIS A 90 -5.36 2.70 -2.98
CA HIS A 90 -5.86 1.33 -3.09
C HIS A 90 -6.96 1.21 -4.16
N THR A 91 -7.89 2.17 -4.20
CA THR A 91 -8.93 2.22 -5.24
C THR A 91 -8.33 2.36 -6.63
N ALA A 92 -7.37 3.27 -6.83
CA ALA A 92 -6.71 3.45 -8.11
C ALA A 92 -5.98 2.18 -8.57
N GLN A 93 -5.26 1.52 -7.66
CA GLN A 93 -4.55 0.27 -7.97
C GLN A 93 -5.52 -0.85 -8.34
N THR A 94 -6.64 -0.95 -7.62
CA THR A 94 -7.68 -1.95 -7.91
C THR A 94 -8.33 -1.72 -9.26
N ALA A 95 -8.67 -0.46 -9.58
CA ALA A 95 -9.26 -0.11 -10.88
C ALA A 95 -8.30 -0.45 -12.04
N TYR A 96 -7.01 -0.16 -11.87
CA TYR A 96 -5.98 -0.53 -12.85
C TYR A 96 -5.92 -2.04 -13.06
N GLN A 97 -5.89 -2.82 -11.98
CA GLN A 97 -5.87 -4.28 -12.04
C GLN A 97 -7.09 -4.84 -12.78
N ILE A 98 -8.29 -4.33 -12.47
CA ILE A 98 -9.54 -4.74 -13.14
C ILE A 98 -9.49 -4.44 -14.65
N SER A 99 -8.92 -3.30 -15.06
CA SER A 99 -8.77 -2.95 -16.48
C SER A 99 -7.90 -3.97 -17.20
N MET A 100 -6.73 -4.28 -16.62
CA MET A 100 -5.80 -5.27 -17.17
C MET A 100 -6.43 -6.67 -17.29
N GLU A 101 -7.17 -7.08 -16.26
CA GLU A 101 -7.88 -8.36 -16.27
C GLU A 101 -8.96 -8.41 -17.34
N THR A 102 -9.70 -7.32 -17.53
CA THR A 102 -10.74 -7.19 -18.56
C THR A 102 -10.15 -7.26 -19.97
N GLU A 103 -9.03 -6.58 -20.21
CA GLU A 103 -8.32 -6.63 -21.50
C GLU A 103 -7.86 -8.05 -21.84
N ASN A 104 -7.21 -8.72 -20.88
CA ASN A 104 -6.76 -10.10 -21.03
C ASN A 104 -7.93 -11.07 -21.30
N LEU A 105 -9.04 -10.91 -20.57
CA LEU A 105 -10.23 -11.72 -20.77
C LEU A 105 -10.83 -11.50 -22.16
N SER A 106 -10.87 -10.24 -22.63
CA SER A 106 -11.37 -9.93 -23.97
C SER A 106 -10.50 -10.56 -25.06
N ALA A 107 -9.17 -10.46 -24.93
CA ALA A 107 -8.24 -11.08 -25.87
C ALA A 107 -8.40 -12.61 -25.93
N SER A 108 -8.49 -13.27 -24.78
CA SER A 108 -8.75 -14.72 -24.73
C SER A 108 -10.13 -15.08 -25.30
N GLY A 109 -11.15 -14.28 -25.01
CA GLY A 109 -12.49 -14.47 -25.59
C GLY A 109 -12.51 -14.39 -27.12
N GLN A 110 -11.79 -13.43 -27.70
CA GLN A 110 -11.62 -13.33 -29.15
C GLN A 110 -10.97 -14.58 -29.74
N GLU A 111 -9.92 -15.09 -29.10
CA GLU A 111 -9.25 -16.31 -29.53
C GLU A 111 -10.21 -17.51 -29.54
N VAL A 112 -11.00 -17.69 -28.48
CA VAL A 112 -11.99 -18.78 -28.38
C VAL A 112 -13.04 -18.67 -29.51
N ILE A 113 -13.54 -17.46 -29.78
CA ILE A 113 -14.51 -17.23 -30.87
C ILE A 113 -13.90 -17.59 -32.23
N LEU A 114 -12.67 -17.13 -32.52
CA LEU A 114 -11.99 -17.43 -33.77
C LEU A 114 -11.72 -18.94 -33.94
N GLN A 115 -11.33 -19.62 -32.86
CA GLN A 115 -11.16 -21.08 -32.87
C GLN A 115 -12.48 -21.81 -33.16
N ALA A 116 -13.60 -21.36 -32.60
CA ALA A 116 -14.91 -21.96 -32.85
C ALA A 116 -15.34 -21.79 -34.31
N ILE A 117 -15.15 -20.60 -34.90
CA ILE A 117 -15.44 -20.34 -36.33
C ILE A 117 -14.59 -21.25 -37.23
N SER A 118 -13.29 -21.37 -36.95
CA SER A 118 -12.38 -22.23 -37.71
C SER A 118 -12.80 -23.70 -37.66
N LYS A 119 -13.13 -24.21 -36.47
CA LYS A 119 -13.61 -25.58 -36.29
C LYS A 119 -14.93 -25.83 -37.02
N MET A 120 -15.84 -24.85 -37.04
CA MET A 120 -17.11 -24.99 -37.75
C MET A 120 -16.92 -25.13 -39.26
N ARG A 121 -16.06 -24.30 -39.87
CA ARG A 121 -15.70 -24.44 -41.30
C ARG A 121 -15.07 -25.78 -41.63
N PHE A 122 -14.19 -26.28 -40.75
CA PHE A 122 -13.60 -27.60 -40.90
C PHE A 122 -14.66 -28.72 -40.89
N LEU A 123 -15.67 -28.62 -40.00
CA LEU A 123 -16.79 -29.56 -39.96
C LEU A 123 -17.66 -29.47 -41.22
N GLU A 124 -17.96 -28.27 -41.73
CA GLU A 124 -18.71 -28.11 -42.98
C GLU A 124 -18.01 -28.81 -44.15
N GLU A 125 -16.70 -28.62 -44.30
CA GLU A 125 -15.90 -29.26 -45.35
C GLU A 125 -15.90 -30.80 -45.22
N HIS A 126 -15.78 -31.32 -43.99
CA HIS A 126 -15.84 -32.75 -43.71
C HIS A 126 -17.23 -33.36 -43.92
N VAL A 127 -18.30 -32.68 -43.52
CA VAL A 127 -19.68 -33.14 -43.73
C VAL A 127 -19.97 -33.20 -45.23
N THR A 128 -19.62 -32.17 -45.99
CA THR A 128 -19.85 -32.14 -47.44
C THR A 128 -19.06 -33.24 -48.16
N THR A 129 -17.80 -33.44 -47.79
CA THR A 129 -16.95 -34.50 -48.34
C THR A 129 -17.49 -35.89 -48.00
N SER A 130 -17.89 -36.12 -46.75
CA SER A 130 -18.45 -37.40 -46.31
C SER A 130 -19.80 -37.70 -46.99
N SER A 131 -20.68 -36.70 -47.13
CA SER A 131 -21.94 -36.83 -47.88
C SER A 131 -21.72 -37.20 -49.34
N ASN A 132 -20.75 -36.58 -50.02
CA ASN A 132 -20.39 -36.93 -51.39
C ASN A 132 -19.81 -38.36 -51.50
N GLN A 133 -19.02 -38.79 -50.50
CA GLN A 133 -18.45 -40.14 -50.46
C GLN A 133 -19.51 -41.23 -50.24
N VAL A 134 -20.47 -41.00 -49.32
CA VAL A 134 -21.59 -41.92 -49.07
C VAL A 134 -22.52 -42.03 -50.29
N GLN A 135 -22.79 -40.91 -50.99
CA GLN A 135 -23.54 -40.96 -52.26
C GLN A 135 -22.79 -41.73 -53.36
N SER A 136 -21.45 -41.71 -53.36
CA SER A 136 -20.65 -42.44 -54.35
C SER A 136 -20.54 -43.95 -54.10
N THR A 137 -20.76 -44.40 -52.87
CA THR A 137 -20.67 -45.82 -52.45
C THR A 137 -22.03 -46.52 -52.37
N GLY A 138 -23.14 -45.77 -52.43
CA GLY A 138 -24.52 -46.29 -52.46
C GLY A 138 -25.05 -46.67 -53.85
N ARG A 139 -24.19 -46.74 -54.87
CA ARG A 139 -24.51 -47.20 -56.24
C ARG A 139 -23.76 -48.50 -56.54
#